data_AF-A0A0F7ZRZ1-F1
#
_entry.id   AF-A0A0F7ZRZ1-F1
#
_cell.length_a   1.000
_cell.length_b   1.000
_cell.length_c   1.000
_cell.angle_alpha   90.00
_cell.angle_beta   90.00
_cell.angle_gamma   90.00
#
_symmetry.space_group_name_H-M   'P 1'
#
loop_
_entity.id
_entity.type
_entity.pdbx_description
1 polymer ?
#
loop_
_entity_poly.entity_id
_entity_poly.type
_entity_poly.pdbx_seq_one_letter_code
_entity_poly.pdbx_strand_id
1 'polypeptide(L)'
;MATCNVSVEFWCEFGATELKYKHSIPKTLVTQVGQARPNHAASALFLQWIRPILREHEAACRKAAGARCESCGGLAKDILQSPISYLHAERPFVLVVVSSFCGEEGCEIRTRQEMQDTMAEAGQAGGNNGAKQTQGQDAQSTEGKVCRVCGEMAGARRCSRCLAVAYCSRQHQKEDWKVHKKGCKPKASKEARERSKRRSRGGLTDWKVHKKGCKPKAS
;
A
#
# COMPACT_ATOMS: atom_id res chain seq x y z
N MET A 1 16.96 -0.14 34.87
CA MET A 1 16.41 1.03 34.15
C MET A 1 14.89 0.91 34.15
N ALA A 2 14.15 2.01 34.29
CA ALA A 2 12.68 1.94 34.30
C ALA A 2 12.14 1.58 32.91
N THR A 3 11.20 0.64 32.85
CA THR A 3 10.53 0.21 31.61
C THR A 3 9.02 0.48 31.68
N CYS A 4 8.35 0.48 30.53
CA CYS A 4 6.90 0.43 30.42
C CYS A 4 6.49 -0.57 29.34
N ASN A 5 5.24 -1.02 29.36
CA ASN A 5 4.74 -1.95 28.35
C ASN A 5 4.10 -1.20 27.19
N VAL A 6 4.49 -1.56 25.97
CA VAL A 6 3.91 -1.06 24.73
C VAL A 6 3.40 -2.23 23.88
N SER A 7 2.43 -1.94 23.02
CA SER A 7 2.00 -2.91 22.01
C SER A 7 2.89 -2.80 20.78
N VAL A 8 3.33 -3.94 20.26
CA VAL A 8 3.97 -4.07 18.95
C VAL A 8 2.98 -4.79 18.05
N GLU A 9 2.51 -4.08 17.04
CA GLU A 9 1.42 -4.49 16.16
C GLU A 9 2.00 -4.78 14.78
N PHE A 10 1.90 -6.01 14.31
CA PHE A 10 2.38 -6.44 13.01
C PHE A 10 1.21 -6.49 12.04
N TRP A 11 1.29 -5.67 10.99
CA TRP A 11 0.29 -5.63 9.94
C TRP A 11 0.84 -6.29 8.67
N CYS A 12 0.25 -7.42 8.30
CA CYS A 12 0.55 -8.10 7.05
C CYS A 12 -0.49 -7.64 6.02
N GLU A 13 -0.12 -6.87 4.99
CA GLU A 13 -1.12 -6.22 4.11
C GLU A 13 -1.98 -7.23 3.32
N PHE A 14 -1.40 -8.37 2.95
CA PHE A 14 -2.07 -9.45 2.20
C PHE A 14 -2.57 -10.60 3.06
N GLY A 15 -2.24 -10.61 4.36
CA GLY A 15 -2.80 -11.53 5.33
C GLY A 15 -3.84 -10.79 6.15
N ALA A 16 -5.10 -11.23 6.19
CA ALA A 16 -6.13 -10.59 7.02
C ALA A 16 -5.89 -10.78 8.55
N THR A 17 -4.64 -10.85 8.99
CA THR A 17 -4.21 -11.17 10.34
C THR A 17 -3.32 -10.05 10.86
N GLU A 18 -3.88 -9.25 11.74
CA GLU A 18 -3.11 -8.39 12.64
C GLU A 18 -2.54 -9.27 13.76
N LEU A 19 -1.24 -9.19 14.02
CA LEU A 19 -0.61 -9.87 15.16
C LEU A 19 -0.19 -8.81 16.17
N LYS A 20 -0.61 -8.95 17.43
CA LYS A 20 -0.36 -7.96 18.47
C LYS A 20 0.33 -8.60 19.66
N TYR A 21 1.51 -8.07 20.00
CA TYR A 21 2.34 -8.55 21.11
C TYR A 21 2.64 -7.42 22.08
N LYS A 22 2.77 -7.73 23.37
CA LYS A 22 3.17 -6.77 24.39
C LYS A 22 4.65 -6.92 24.69
N HIS A 23 5.38 -5.82 24.66
CA HIS A 23 6.81 -5.80 24.95
C HIS A 23 7.16 -4.69 25.93
N SER A 24 8.13 -4.95 26.80
CA SER A 24 8.67 -3.94 27.70
C SER A 24 9.71 -3.09 26.96
N ILE A 25 9.54 -1.77 27.00
CA ILE A 25 10.43 -0.79 26.40
C ILE A 25 11.09 0.08 27.48
N PRO A 26 12.36 0.45 27.33
CA PRO A 26 12.97 1.50 28.15
C PRO A 26 12.14 2.79 28.12
N LYS A 27 11.84 3.36 29.29
CA LYS A 27 11.09 4.64 29.36
C LYS A 27 11.80 5.79 28.64
N THR A 28 13.12 5.70 28.47
CA THR A 28 13.94 6.67 27.72
C THR A 28 13.62 6.72 26.23
N LEU A 29 12.98 5.70 25.66
CA LEU A 29 12.54 5.67 24.27
C LEU A 29 11.13 6.26 24.08
N VAL A 30 10.37 6.43 25.16
CA VAL A 30 9.02 6.99 25.12
C VAL A 30 9.13 8.51 25.30
N THR A 31 8.89 9.24 24.23
CA THR A 31 8.87 10.71 24.23
C THR A 31 7.51 11.25 24.66
N GLN A 32 7.49 12.46 25.20
CA GLN A 32 6.23 13.10 25.56
C GLN A 32 5.45 13.58 24.33
N VAL A 33 4.12 13.60 24.44
CA VAL A 33 3.19 14.03 23.39
C VAL A 33 3.58 15.42 22.88
N GLY A 34 3.79 15.56 21.57
CA GLY A 34 4.08 16.85 20.93
C GLY A 34 5.56 17.27 20.89
N GLN A 35 6.51 16.44 21.37
CA GLN A 35 7.94 16.71 21.22
C GLN A 35 8.47 16.33 19.82
N ALA A 36 9.41 17.13 19.31
CA ALA A 36 9.97 17.05 17.96
C ALA A 36 10.71 15.72 17.66
N ARG A 37 10.90 15.46 16.35
CA ARG A 37 11.46 14.24 15.75
C ARG A 37 12.61 13.62 16.59
N PRO A 38 12.63 12.28 16.74
CA PRO A 38 13.73 11.61 17.42
C PRO A 38 15.07 11.97 16.75
N ASN A 39 16.05 12.36 17.56
CA ASN A 39 17.41 12.56 17.09
C ASN A 39 18.05 11.22 16.67
N HIS A 40 19.21 11.27 16.01
CA HIS A 40 19.88 10.07 15.51
C HIS A 40 20.17 9.02 16.61
N ALA A 41 20.50 9.46 17.82
CA ALA A 41 20.74 8.58 18.96
C ALA A 41 19.47 7.85 19.42
N ALA A 42 18.33 8.55 19.50
CA ALA A 42 17.04 7.95 19.82
C ALA A 42 16.60 6.93 18.76
N SER A 43 16.83 7.24 17.48
CA SER A 43 16.57 6.32 16.37
C SER A 43 17.45 5.05 16.44
N ALA A 44 18.73 5.18 16.80
CA ALA A 44 19.62 4.03 16.95
C ALA A 44 19.22 3.13 18.13
N LEU A 45 18.87 3.72 19.27
CA LEU A 45 18.40 2.98 20.45
C LEU A 45 17.07 2.27 20.19
N PHE A 46 16.15 2.92 19.46
CA PHE A 46 14.90 2.29 19.02
C PHE A 46 15.18 1.06 18.15
N LEU A 47 16.07 1.19 17.15
CA LEU A 47 16.43 0.07 16.28
C LEU A 47 17.12 -1.06 17.07
N GLN A 48 17.97 -0.74 18.04
CA GLN A 48 18.60 -1.74 18.91
C GLN A 48 17.56 -2.53 19.71
N TRP A 49 16.51 -1.87 20.20
CA TRP A 49 15.44 -2.49 20.97
C TRP A 49 14.46 -3.29 20.10
N ILE A 50 14.03 -2.77 18.94
CA ILE A 50 12.99 -3.43 18.13
C ILE A 50 13.52 -4.63 17.34
N ARG A 51 14.80 -4.62 16.92
CA ARG A 51 15.41 -5.71 16.13
C ARG A 51 15.22 -7.12 16.72
N PRO A 52 15.49 -7.40 18.01
CA PRO A 52 15.25 -8.73 18.57
C PRO A 52 13.76 -9.12 18.53
N ILE A 53 12.86 -8.17 18.75
CA ILE A 53 11.40 -8.40 18.67
C ILE A 53 10.98 -8.75 17.25
N LEU A 54 11.52 -8.06 16.24
CA LEU A 54 11.26 -8.39 14.83
C LEU A 54 11.66 -9.82 14.49
N ARG A 55 12.85 -10.25 14.94
CA ARG A 55 13.35 -11.63 14.76
C ARG A 55 12.50 -12.67 15.47
N GLU A 56 12.09 -12.38 16.71
CA GLU A 56 11.24 -13.26 17.52
C GLU A 56 9.92 -13.59 16.78
N HIS A 57 9.31 -12.58 16.16
CA HIS A 57 8.01 -12.70 15.49
C HIS A 57 8.10 -12.98 13.98
N GLU A 58 9.31 -13.07 13.42
CA GLU A 58 9.55 -13.23 11.99
C GLU A 58 8.84 -14.46 11.40
N ALA A 59 8.92 -15.62 12.09
CA ALA A 59 8.29 -16.85 11.61
C ALA A 59 6.75 -16.74 11.54
N ALA A 60 6.13 -16.08 12.53
CA ALA A 60 4.69 -15.83 12.54
C ALA A 60 4.29 -14.88 11.41
N CYS A 61 5.05 -13.80 11.22
CA CYS A 61 4.88 -12.86 10.12
C CYS A 61 5.02 -13.57 8.76
N ARG A 62 6.02 -14.43 8.58
CA ARG A 62 6.26 -15.17 7.33
C ARG A 62 5.10 -16.11 6.99
N LYS A 63 4.48 -16.72 8.00
CA LYS A 63 3.28 -17.56 7.84
C LYS A 63 2.03 -16.75 7.47
N ALA A 64 1.93 -15.52 7.97
CA ALA A 64 0.80 -14.62 7.71
C ALA A 64 0.96 -13.80 6.41
N ALA A 65 2.19 -13.64 5.92
CA ALA A 65 2.52 -12.88 4.73
C ALA A 65 1.99 -13.51 3.44
N GLY A 66 1.88 -12.69 2.39
CA GLY A 66 1.40 -13.12 1.08
C GLY A 66 2.45 -13.93 0.30
N ALA A 67 1.99 -14.82 -0.58
CA ALA A 67 2.88 -15.60 -1.45
C ALA A 67 3.52 -14.78 -2.59
N ARG A 68 3.15 -13.50 -2.75
CA ARG A 68 3.56 -12.65 -3.87
C ARG A 68 4.30 -11.43 -3.40
N CYS A 69 5.35 -11.07 -4.13
CA CYS A 69 6.09 -9.84 -3.95
C CYS A 69 5.18 -8.63 -4.17
N GLU A 70 5.19 -7.70 -3.24
CA GLU A 70 4.30 -6.53 -3.25
C GLU A 70 4.74 -5.50 -4.30
N SER A 71 6.05 -5.42 -4.57
CA SER A 71 6.58 -4.52 -5.60
C SER A 71 6.38 -5.03 -7.03
N CYS A 72 6.69 -6.30 -7.32
CA CYS A 72 6.71 -6.82 -8.70
C CYS A 72 5.64 -7.88 -9.01
N GLY A 73 4.94 -8.40 -8.00
CA GLY A 73 3.96 -9.47 -8.15
C GLY A 73 4.55 -10.87 -8.40
N GLY A 74 5.88 -11.03 -8.41
CA GLY A 74 6.58 -12.32 -8.48
C GLY A 74 6.36 -13.17 -7.23
N LEU A 75 6.97 -14.37 -7.17
CA LEU A 75 6.93 -15.19 -5.96
C LEU A 75 7.71 -14.50 -4.83
N ALA A 76 7.10 -14.38 -3.66
CA ALA A 76 7.80 -13.92 -2.46
C ALA A 76 8.76 -15.03 -1.99
N LYS A 77 9.99 -14.65 -1.68
CA LYS A 77 10.99 -15.54 -1.08
C LYS A 77 11.24 -15.19 0.39
N ASP A 78 10.94 -13.95 0.74
CA ASP A 78 11.24 -13.41 2.06
C ASP A 78 10.26 -12.30 2.45
N ILE A 79 10.36 -11.83 3.70
CA ILE A 79 9.54 -10.75 4.26
C ILE A 79 10.39 -9.57 4.71
N LEU A 80 9.88 -8.37 4.50
CA LEU A 80 10.45 -7.12 4.98
C LEU A 80 9.61 -6.63 6.15
N GLN A 81 10.21 -6.54 7.34
CA GLN A 81 9.57 -5.98 8.53
C GLN A 81 10.02 -4.53 8.71
N SER A 82 9.10 -3.60 8.52
CA SER A 82 9.36 -2.17 8.57
C SER A 82 8.71 -1.52 9.80
N PRO A 83 9.47 -1.27 10.88
CA PRO A 83 8.94 -0.70 12.12
C PRO A 83 8.72 0.81 12.01
N ILE A 84 7.61 1.27 12.56
CA ILE A 84 7.14 2.65 12.62
C ILE A 84 6.86 2.96 14.09
N SER A 85 7.56 3.97 14.61
CA SER A 85 7.47 4.36 16.03
C SER A 85 6.35 5.36 16.26
N TYR A 86 5.36 4.98 17.07
CA TYR A 86 4.34 5.86 17.64
C TYR A 86 4.54 6.05 19.15
N LEU A 87 5.80 5.98 19.61
CA LEU A 87 6.14 6.10 21.03
C LEU A 87 5.90 7.49 21.62
N HIS A 88 5.61 8.48 20.78
CA HIS A 88 5.24 9.84 21.15
C HIS A 88 3.71 10.05 21.24
N ALA A 89 2.91 9.03 20.93
CA ALA A 89 1.47 9.11 21.02
C ALA A 89 0.99 9.07 22.48
N GLU A 90 -0.21 9.57 22.74
CA GLU A 90 -0.87 9.49 24.07
C GLU A 90 -0.94 8.04 24.59
N ARG A 91 -1.09 7.08 23.67
CA ARG A 91 -0.97 5.65 23.92
C ARG A 91 0.19 5.10 23.09
N PRO A 92 1.39 4.93 23.67
CA PRO A 92 2.58 4.51 22.93
C PRO A 92 2.44 3.09 22.35
N PHE A 93 2.75 2.95 21.06
CA PHE A 93 2.81 1.66 20.36
C PHE A 93 3.83 1.70 19.22
N VAL A 94 4.12 0.53 18.65
CA VAL A 94 4.96 0.37 17.47
C VAL A 94 4.18 -0.42 16.44
N LEU A 95 4.05 0.13 15.23
CA LEU A 95 3.47 -0.57 14.09
C LEU A 95 4.60 -1.16 13.26
N VAL A 96 4.49 -2.42 12.88
CA VAL A 96 5.44 -3.11 11.99
C VAL A 96 4.67 -3.52 10.74
N VAL A 97 4.97 -2.86 9.63
CA VAL A 97 4.42 -3.26 8.33
C VAL A 97 5.24 -4.43 7.82
N VAL A 98 4.58 -5.55 7.53
CA VAL A 98 5.18 -6.77 7.01
C VAL A 98 4.85 -6.88 5.53
N SER A 99 5.88 -6.73 4.71
CA SER A 99 5.75 -6.79 3.26
C SER A 99 6.42 -8.03 2.69
N SER A 100 5.75 -8.71 1.79
CA SER A 100 6.26 -9.89 1.08
C SER A 100 7.12 -9.43 -0.10
N PHE A 101 8.35 -9.94 -0.27
CA PHE A 101 9.22 -9.52 -1.38
C PHE A 101 9.99 -10.68 -2.01
N CYS A 102 10.44 -10.49 -3.25
CA CYS A 102 11.04 -11.55 -4.07
C CYS A 102 12.53 -11.81 -3.79
N GLY A 103 13.14 -11.09 -2.83
CA GLY A 103 14.58 -11.18 -2.52
C GLY A 103 15.49 -10.29 -3.38
N GLU A 104 14.94 -9.56 -4.34
CA GLU A 104 15.73 -8.64 -5.18
C GLU A 104 15.85 -7.28 -4.49
N GLU A 105 17.08 -6.75 -4.40
CA GLU A 105 17.40 -5.47 -3.75
C GLU A 105 16.54 -4.32 -4.31
N GLY A 106 16.34 -4.29 -5.63
CA GLY A 106 15.49 -3.28 -6.26
C GLY A 106 14.02 -3.34 -5.81
N CYS A 107 13.49 -4.53 -5.50
CA CYS A 107 12.14 -4.66 -4.94
C CYS A 107 12.10 -4.25 -3.47
N GLU A 108 13.13 -4.59 -2.69
CA GLU A 108 13.25 -4.19 -1.28
C GLU A 108 13.25 -2.66 -1.14
N ILE A 109 14.09 -1.97 -1.94
CA ILE A 109 14.20 -0.51 -1.93
C ILE A 109 12.84 0.12 -2.28
N ARG A 110 12.16 -0.37 -3.33
CA ARG A 110 10.85 0.16 -3.74
C ARG A 110 9.79 -0.03 -2.66
N THR A 111 9.68 -1.23 -2.10
CA THR A 111 8.70 -1.52 -1.03
C THR A 111 8.93 -0.63 0.20
N ARG A 112 10.19 -0.38 0.58
CA ARG A 112 10.50 0.54 1.69
C ARG A 112 10.14 1.99 1.35
N GLN A 113 10.39 2.44 0.12
CA GLN A 113 10.08 3.80 -0.33
C GLN A 113 8.56 4.03 -0.40
N GLU A 114 7.81 3.11 -1.02
CA GLU A 114 6.34 3.17 -1.12
C GLU A 114 5.68 3.29 0.26
N MET A 115 6.20 2.56 1.24
CA MET A 115 5.74 2.65 2.62
C MET A 115 6.03 4.03 3.25
N GLN A 116 7.20 4.61 2.99
CA GLN A 116 7.53 5.96 3.48
C GLN A 116 6.63 7.02 2.85
N ASP A 117 6.36 6.93 1.55
CA ASP A 117 5.51 7.87 0.82
C ASP A 117 4.06 7.80 1.35
N THR A 118 3.54 6.58 1.54
CA THR A 118 2.19 6.34 2.09
C THR A 118 2.03 6.94 3.50
N MET A 119 3.04 6.76 4.37
CA MET A 119 3.03 7.36 5.70
C MET A 119 3.12 8.90 5.67
N ALA A 120 3.89 9.45 4.75
CA ALA A 120 4.05 10.91 4.61
C ALA A 120 2.75 11.58 4.13
N GLU A 121 1.96 10.90 3.29
CA GLU A 121 0.63 11.36 2.86
C GLU A 121 -0.40 11.30 4.01
N ALA A 122 -0.40 10.22 4.80
CA ALA A 122 -1.30 10.07 5.94
C ALA A 122 -1.11 11.16 7.01
N GLY A 123 0.12 11.65 7.21
CA GLY A 123 0.44 12.74 8.14
C GLY A 123 -0.11 14.12 7.74
N GLN A 124 -0.62 14.30 6.52
CA GLN A 124 -1.10 15.59 6.01
C GLN A 124 -2.63 15.75 6.05
N ALA A 125 -3.38 14.70 6.41
CA ALA A 125 -4.84 14.70 6.41
C ALA A 125 -5.50 15.44 7.61
N GLY A 126 -4.78 16.36 8.28
CA GLY A 126 -5.18 17.03 9.51
C GLY A 126 -5.52 18.53 9.44
N GLY A 127 -5.80 19.12 8.26
CA GLY A 127 -6.15 20.55 8.14
C GLY A 127 -7.29 20.86 7.14
N ASN A 128 -8.43 21.36 7.64
CA ASN A 128 -9.48 22.09 6.90
C ASN A 128 -9.31 23.59 7.22
N ASN A 129 -9.60 24.62 6.40
CA ASN A 129 -10.57 24.91 5.32
C ASN A 129 -9.83 25.67 4.18
N GLY A 130 -10.21 25.73 2.89
CA GLY A 130 -11.54 25.74 2.26
C GLY A 130 -11.87 27.15 1.73
N ALA A 131 -11.88 27.31 0.38
CA ALA A 131 -12.43 28.39 -0.48
C ALA A 131 -11.37 29.24 -1.25
N LYS A 132 -11.47 29.56 -2.56
CA LYS A 132 -12.40 29.21 -3.66
C LYS A 132 -11.87 29.83 -4.98
N GLN A 133 -11.74 28.99 -6.03
CA GLN A 133 -11.98 29.14 -7.51
C GLN A 133 -11.48 30.41 -8.26
N THR A 134 -10.92 30.30 -9.48
CA THR A 134 -11.66 30.16 -10.77
C THR A 134 -10.81 29.45 -11.86
N GLN A 135 -11.27 28.32 -12.41
CA GLN A 135 -11.82 28.09 -13.77
C GLN A 135 -10.87 28.28 -14.98
N GLY A 136 -10.59 27.18 -15.70
CA GLY A 136 -9.97 27.19 -17.03
C GLY A 136 -9.46 25.84 -17.55
N GLN A 137 -10.37 24.95 -17.97
CA GLN A 137 -10.26 23.98 -19.09
C GLN A 137 -9.19 22.86 -19.11
N ASP A 138 -9.72 21.62 -19.14
CA ASP A 138 -9.26 20.47 -19.93
C ASP A 138 -7.78 20.10 -19.98
N ALA A 139 -7.30 19.35 -18.97
CA ALA A 139 -6.25 18.36 -19.19
C ALA A 139 -6.31 17.22 -18.16
N GLN A 140 -6.74 16.08 -18.66
CA GLN A 140 -6.87 14.80 -18.00
C GLN A 140 -5.58 14.33 -17.31
N SER A 141 -5.65 14.22 -15.98
CA SER A 141 -4.83 13.38 -15.08
C SER A 141 -3.69 12.59 -15.74
N THR A 142 -2.50 13.19 -15.73
CA THR A 142 -1.23 12.49 -15.92
C THR A 142 -0.79 11.87 -14.60
N GLU A 143 -1.50 10.83 -14.16
CA GLU A 143 -0.88 9.78 -13.35
C GLU A 143 0.30 9.21 -14.14
N GLY A 144 1.48 9.16 -13.51
CA GLY A 144 2.79 8.88 -14.11
C GLY A 144 2.79 7.73 -15.12
N LYS A 145 2.68 8.08 -16.40
CA LYS A 145 2.83 7.16 -17.53
C LYS A 145 4.16 7.48 -18.17
N VAL A 146 5.03 6.50 -18.29
CA VAL A 146 6.33 6.66 -18.95
C VAL A 146 6.19 6.28 -20.42
N CYS A 147 6.70 7.11 -21.32
CA CYS A 147 6.78 6.78 -22.74
C CYS A 147 7.68 5.56 -22.95
N ARG A 148 7.17 4.51 -23.61
CA ARG A 148 7.92 3.29 -23.91
C ARG A 148 9.17 3.51 -24.77
N VAL A 149 9.21 4.60 -25.54
CA VAL A 149 10.29 4.90 -26.50
C VAL A 149 11.32 5.86 -25.90
N CYS A 150 10.89 7.03 -25.41
CA CYS A 150 11.82 8.06 -24.92
C CYS A 150 11.95 8.14 -23.38
N GLY A 151 11.13 7.41 -22.62
CA GLY A 151 11.18 7.44 -21.16
C GLY A 151 10.57 8.69 -20.50
N GLU A 152 10.03 9.64 -21.26
CA GLU A 152 9.42 10.83 -20.68
C GLU A 152 8.04 10.57 -20.08
N MET A 153 7.76 11.24 -18.96
CA MET A 153 6.45 11.18 -18.28
C MET A 153 5.45 12.20 -18.81
N ALA A 154 5.94 13.27 -19.44
CA ALA A 154 5.11 14.36 -19.94
C ALA A 154 4.24 13.90 -21.11
N GLY A 155 2.92 14.05 -20.98
CA GLY A 155 1.97 13.82 -22.07
C GLY A 155 1.81 12.36 -22.52
N ALA A 156 2.34 11.38 -21.79
CA ALA A 156 2.23 9.98 -22.19
C ALA A 156 0.80 9.43 -22.07
N ARG A 157 0.25 8.96 -23.19
CA ARG A 157 -1.09 8.37 -23.29
C ARG A 157 -0.98 6.86 -23.48
N ARG A 158 -1.77 6.10 -22.72
CA ARG A 158 -1.82 4.64 -22.84
C ARG A 158 -2.39 4.23 -24.20
N CYS A 159 -1.90 3.12 -24.74
CA CYS A 159 -2.47 2.50 -25.93
C CYS A 159 -3.96 2.23 -25.72
N SER A 160 -4.82 2.79 -26.56
CA SER A 160 -6.29 2.72 -26.41
C SER A 160 -6.85 1.29 -26.47
N ARG A 161 -6.10 0.35 -27.07
CA ARG A 161 -6.50 -1.05 -27.22
C ARG A 161 -6.18 -1.87 -25.97
N CYS A 162 -4.92 -1.90 -25.54
CA CYS A 162 -4.46 -2.77 -24.46
C CYS A 162 -4.32 -2.08 -23.10
N LEU A 163 -4.18 -0.75 -23.09
CA LEU A 163 -3.86 0.08 -21.93
C LEU A 163 -2.55 -0.31 -21.20
N ALA A 164 -1.74 -1.22 -21.74
CA ALA A 164 -0.55 -1.78 -21.08
C ALA A 164 0.74 -0.97 -21.27
N VAL A 165 0.82 -0.15 -22.32
CA VAL A 165 1.97 0.71 -22.64
C VAL A 165 1.51 2.13 -22.91
N ALA A 166 2.38 3.11 -22.73
CA ALA A 166 2.10 4.52 -22.98
C ALA A 166 3.14 5.19 -23.87
N TYR A 167 2.71 6.22 -24.60
CA TYR A 167 3.53 6.98 -25.54
C TYR A 167 3.23 8.47 -25.40
N CYS A 168 4.25 9.32 -25.36
CA CYS A 168 4.06 10.78 -25.36
C CYS A 168 3.57 11.32 -26.71
N SER A 169 3.72 10.56 -27.81
CA SER A 169 3.27 10.95 -29.14
C SER A 169 2.83 9.77 -30.00
N ARG A 170 2.05 10.05 -31.06
CA ARG A 170 1.71 9.05 -32.08
C ARG A 170 2.92 8.54 -32.85
N GLN A 171 3.99 9.33 -32.91
CA GLN A 171 5.25 8.94 -33.56
C GLN A 171 5.91 7.80 -32.79
N HIS A 172 6.08 7.95 -31.48
CA HIS A 172 6.61 6.88 -30.62
C HIS A 172 5.72 5.64 -30.60
N GLN A 173 4.40 5.81 -30.70
CA GLN A 173 3.51 4.66 -30.88
C GLN A 173 3.78 3.91 -32.20
N LYS A 174 3.97 4.62 -33.32
CA LYS A 174 4.26 4.00 -34.63
C LYS A 174 5.63 3.32 -34.67
N GLU A 175 6.61 3.91 -34.02
CA GLU A 175 7.96 3.35 -33.90
C GLU A 175 7.94 2.01 -33.15
N ASP A 176 7.31 1.98 -31.97
CA ASP A 176 7.16 0.76 -31.17
C ASP A 176 6.14 -0.22 -31.78
N TRP A 177 5.24 0.23 -32.68
CA TRP A 177 4.16 -0.61 -33.25
C TRP A 177 4.68 -1.91 -33.89
N LYS A 178 5.87 -1.88 -34.50
CA LYS A 178 6.48 -3.07 -35.12
C LYS A 178 6.67 -4.21 -34.12
N VAL A 179 6.95 -3.87 -32.85
CA VAL A 179 7.17 -4.79 -31.74
C VAL A 179 5.87 -4.96 -30.94
N HIS A 180 5.23 -3.85 -30.53
CA HIS A 180 4.04 -3.82 -29.69
C HIS A 180 2.85 -4.59 -30.27
N LYS A 181 2.66 -4.57 -31.60
CA LYS A 181 1.51 -5.23 -32.25
C LYS A 181 1.43 -6.73 -31.94
N LYS A 182 2.56 -7.40 -31.71
CA LYS A 182 2.62 -8.84 -31.39
C LYS A 182 1.99 -9.16 -30.03
N GLY A 183 2.04 -8.21 -29.08
CA GLY A 183 1.51 -8.36 -27.72
C GLY A 183 0.25 -7.54 -27.42
N CYS A 184 -0.24 -6.72 -28.36
CA CYS A 184 -1.34 -5.80 -28.13
C CYS A 184 -2.72 -6.51 -28.07
N LYS A 185 -3.12 -6.93 -26.87
CA LYS A 185 -4.43 -7.58 -26.62
C LYS A 185 -5.43 -6.60 -25.99
N PRO A 186 -6.70 -6.58 -26.42
CA PRO A 186 -7.71 -5.73 -25.82
C PRO A 186 -7.94 -6.09 -24.35
N LYS A 187 -7.96 -5.10 -23.45
CA LYS A 187 -8.35 -5.34 -22.05
C LYS A 187 -9.85 -5.64 -22.03
N ALA A 188 -10.26 -6.80 -21.53
CA ALA A 188 -11.66 -7.20 -21.46
C ALA A 188 -12.49 -6.16 -20.71
N SER A 189 -13.26 -5.35 -21.45
CA SER A 189 -14.03 -4.21 -20.93
C SER A 189 -15.51 -4.37 -21.28
N LYS A 190 -16.13 -5.45 -20.80
CA LYS A 190 -17.60 -5.55 -20.77
C LYS A 190 -18.19 -5.39 -19.37
N GLU A 191 -17.49 -5.75 -18.30
CA GLU A 191 -18.06 -5.74 -16.94
C GLU A 191 -17.94 -4.37 -16.22
N ALA A 192 -16.93 -3.57 -16.54
CA ALA A 192 -16.71 -2.27 -15.89
C ALA A 192 -17.72 -1.18 -16.32
N ARG A 193 -18.24 -1.25 -17.55
CA ARG A 193 -19.20 -0.26 -18.07
C ARG A 193 -20.62 -0.49 -17.54
N GLU A 194 -21.02 -1.75 -17.36
CA GLU A 194 -22.32 -2.11 -16.78
C GLU A 194 -22.39 -1.83 -15.27
N ARG A 195 -21.29 -2.07 -14.53
CA ARG A 195 -21.22 -1.75 -13.10
C ARG A 195 -21.40 -0.24 -12.82
N SER A 196 -20.89 0.62 -13.69
CA SER A 196 -21.05 2.08 -13.57
C SER A 196 -22.45 2.58 -13.96
N LYS A 197 -23.15 1.91 -14.88
CA LYS A 197 -24.56 2.23 -15.20
C LYS A 197 -25.55 1.78 -14.12
N ARG A 198 -25.25 0.69 -13.41
CA ARG A 198 -26.14 0.15 -12.36
C ARG A 198 -26.15 1.01 -11.08
N ARG A 199 -25.04 1.69 -10.77
CA ARG A 199 -24.94 2.61 -9.61
C ARG A 199 -25.66 3.94 -9.79
N SER A 200 -25.96 4.36 -11.03
CA SER A 200 -26.58 5.66 -11.29
C SER A 200 -28.11 5.63 -11.41
N ARG A 201 -28.78 4.47 -11.26
CA ARG A 201 -30.25 4.35 -11.44
C ARG A 201 -31.02 3.61 -10.33
N GLY A 202 -30.38 3.16 -9.25
CA GLY A 202 -31.05 2.36 -8.21
C GLY A 202 -31.12 3.07 -6.88
N GLY A 203 -32.13 3.93 -6.69
CA GLY A 203 -32.53 4.42 -5.39
C GLY A 203 -33.02 3.28 -4.48
N LEU A 204 -32.74 3.47 -3.19
CA LEU A 204 -33.25 2.75 -2.02
C LEU A 204 -34.59 2.04 -2.26
N THR A 205 -34.61 0.70 -2.39
CA THR A 205 -35.66 -0.20 -1.91
C THR A 205 -35.27 -1.67 -2.15
N ASP A 206 -35.73 -2.53 -1.25
CA ASP A 206 -35.76 -3.99 -1.35
C ASP A 206 -34.55 -4.79 -0.82
N TRP A 207 -34.42 -4.83 0.50
CA TRP A 207 -33.88 -6.00 1.21
C TRP A 207 -35.03 -6.95 1.50
N LYS A 208 -35.42 -7.77 0.52
CA LYS A 208 -36.29 -8.92 0.78
C LYS A 208 -35.81 -10.16 0.03
N VAL A 209 -35.59 -11.18 0.86
CA VAL A 209 -35.61 -12.62 0.53
C VAL A 209 -34.37 -13.18 -0.17
N HIS A 210 -33.58 -13.92 0.61
CA HIS A 210 -33.38 -15.36 0.39
C HIS A 210 -32.96 -16.06 1.71
N LYS A 211 -33.94 -16.53 2.50
CA LYS A 211 -33.77 -17.69 3.38
C LYS A 211 -34.31 -18.91 2.63
N LYS A 212 -33.43 -19.71 2.04
CA LYS A 212 -33.72 -21.12 1.71
C LYS A 212 -32.95 -21.98 2.71
N GLY A 213 -33.71 -22.84 3.39
CA GLY A 213 -33.32 -23.47 4.64
C GLY A 213 -32.32 -24.62 4.52
N CYS A 214 -31.57 -24.80 5.60
CA CYS A 214 -30.89 -26.03 5.96
C CYS A 214 -31.73 -26.72 7.05
N LYS A 215 -32.23 -27.94 6.79
CA LYS A 215 -32.80 -28.82 7.83
C LYS A 215 -31.66 -29.58 8.53
N PRO A 216 -31.67 -29.75 9.86
CA PRO A 216 -30.76 -30.68 10.52
C PRO A 216 -31.26 -32.12 10.34
N LYS A 217 -30.36 -33.05 10.02
CA LYS A 217 -30.60 -34.49 10.19
C LYS A 217 -30.19 -34.88 11.60
N ALA A 218 -31.11 -35.49 12.33
CA ALA A 218 -30.85 -36.21 13.57
C ALA A 218 -30.33 -37.62 13.25
N SER A 219 -29.31 -38.06 13.98
CA SER A 219 -29.02 -39.44 14.36
C SER A 219 -28.14 -39.40 15.60
#